data_AF-A0A271LZK1-F1
#
_entry.id   AF-A0A271LZK1-F1
#
_cell.length_a   1.000
_cell.length_b   1.000
_cell.length_c   1.000
_cell.angle_alpha   90.00
_cell.angle_beta   90.00
_cell.angle_gamma   90.00
#
_symmetry.space_group_name_H-M   'P 1'
#
loop_
_entity.id
_entity.type
_entity.pdbx_description
1 polymer ?
#
loop_
_entity_poly.entity_id
_entity_poly.type
_entity_poly.pdbx_seq_one_letter_code
_entity_poly.pdbx_strand_id
1 'polypeptide(L)'
;MANKKYSSYAGKLKAEINKLRAIDKQIAVSKKKDKKNATDYKALEEKSKQLQQLAKDEIKRLKSLVEQATAPKVEETAPKPKVETPEVEDKTPTPEVETPEETKVS
;
A
#
# COMPACT_ATOMS: atom_id res chain seq x y z
N MET A 1 -12.05 -5.25 -11.31
CA MET A 1 -12.65 -4.40 -10.23
C MET A 1 -11.67 -3.46 -9.54
N ALA A 2 -10.38 -3.80 -9.37
CA ALA A 2 -9.38 -2.98 -8.67
C ALA A 2 -9.28 -1.52 -9.18
N ASN A 3 -9.32 -1.31 -10.50
CA ASN A 3 -9.17 0.02 -11.11
C ASN A 3 -10.30 1.01 -10.76
N LYS A 4 -11.55 0.53 -10.61
CA LYS A 4 -12.70 1.39 -10.25
C LYS A 4 -12.67 1.83 -8.78
N LYS A 5 -12.22 0.95 -7.88
CA LYS A 5 -12.06 1.27 -6.45
C LYS A 5 -10.90 2.24 -6.24
N TYR A 6 -9.79 2.05 -6.95
CA TYR A 6 -8.65 2.97 -6.98
C TYR A 6 -9.06 4.39 -7.38
N SER A 7 -9.66 4.54 -8.57
CA SER A 7 -10.04 5.86 -9.10
C SER A 7 -10.99 6.60 -8.17
N SER A 8 -11.93 5.89 -7.53
CA SER A 8 -12.81 6.47 -6.51
C SER A 8 -12.02 7.00 -5.29
N TYR A 9 -11.12 6.20 -4.72
CA TYR A 9 -10.36 6.60 -3.54
C TYR A 9 -9.33 7.71 -3.85
N ALA A 10 -8.59 7.59 -4.96
CA ALA A 10 -7.70 8.64 -5.44
C ALA A 10 -8.46 9.95 -5.71
N GLY A 11 -9.70 9.87 -6.21
CA GLY A 11 -10.58 11.03 -6.35
C GLY A 11 -10.90 11.71 -5.02
N LYS A 12 -11.19 10.94 -3.96
CA LYS A 12 -11.41 11.47 -2.61
C LYS A 12 -10.15 12.17 -2.06
N LEU A 13 -8.98 11.56 -2.24
CA LEU A 13 -7.70 12.16 -1.82
C LEU A 13 -7.41 13.48 -2.55
N LYS A 14 -7.70 13.56 -3.86
CA LYS A 14 -7.62 14.81 -4.63
C LYS A 14 -8.58 15.88 -4.11
N ALA A 15 -9.81 15.49 -3.77
CA ALA A 15 -10.77 16.42 -3.18
C ALA A 15 -10.27 16.96 -1.83
N GLU A 16 -9.67 16.11 -1.00
CA GLU A 16 -9.11 16.52 0.29
C GLU A 16 -7.94 17.50 0.14
N ILE A 17 -7.03 17.26 -0.82
CA ILE A 17 -5.97 18.22 -1.17
C ILE A 17 -6.57 19.59 -1.55
N ASN A 18 -7.66 19.61 -2.31
CA ASN A 18 -8.32 20.86 -2.68
C ASN A 18 -8.94 21.58 -1.48
N LYS A 19 -9.50 20.84 -0.51
CA LYS A 19 -9.97 21.44 0.75
C LYS A 19 -8.82 22.04 1.56
N LEU A 20 -7.71 21.32 1.69
CA LEU A 20 -6.52 21.81 2.40
C LEU A 20 -5.98 23.10 1.75
N ARG A 21 -5.97 23.18 0.42
CA ARG A 21 -5.61 24.42 -0.30
C ARG A 21 -6.58 25.57 -0.05
N ALA A 22 -7.88 25.28 0.13
CA ALA A 22 -8.85 26.31 0.48
C ALA A 22 -8.61 26.82 1.91
N ILE A 23 -8.29 25.92 2.85
CA ILE A 23 -7.91 26.26 4.22
C ILE A 23 -6.63 27.11 4.23
N ASP A 24 -5.62 26.77 3.43
CA ASP A 24 -4.37 27.56 3.32
C ASP A 24 -4.66 29.01 2.90
N LYS A 25 -5.60 29.21 1.97
CA LYS A 25 -6.03 30.56 1.56
C LYS A 25 -6.70 31.31 2.71
N GLN A 26 -7.53 30.63 3.51
CA GLN A 26 -8.16 31.23 4.69
C GLN A 26 -7.12 31.59 5.76
N ILE A 27 -6.17 30.69 6.04
CA ILE A 27 -5.04 30.95 6.95
C ILE A 27 -4.26 32.19 6.50
N ALA A 28 -3.95 32.31 5.21
CA ALA A 28 -3.23 33.46 4.67
C ALA A 28 -3.99 34.79 4.87
N VAL A 29 -5.33 34.77 4.77
CA VAL A 29 -6.15 35.95 5.06
C VAL A 29 -6.19 36.27 6.55
N SER A 30 -6.39 35.26 7.41
CA SER A 30 -6.46 35.43 8.86
C SER A 30 -5.14 35.90 9.45
N LYS A 31 -4.00 35.35 8.99
CA LYS A 31 -2.65 35.76 9.39
C LYS A 31 -2.35 37.24 9.09
N LYS A 32 -2.93 37.79 8.02
CA LYS A 32 -2.80 39.23 7.70
C LYS A 32 -3.58 40.11 8.68
N LYS A 33 -4.73 39.62 9.17
CA LYS A 33 -5.62 40.36 10.09
C LYS A 33 -5.19 40.23 11.56
N ASP A 34 -4.75 39.05 11.96
CA ASP A 34 -4.35 38.74 13.33
C ASP A 34 -2.88 38.33 13.39
N LYS A 35 -2.01 39.31 13.68
CA LYS A 35 -0.57 39.10 13.74
C LYS A 35 -0.08 38.53 15.08
N LYS A 36 -0.94 38.49 16.11
CA LYS A 36 -0.55 38.06 17.47
C LYS A 36 -0.36 36.53 17.54
N ASN A 37 -1.04 35.78 16.66
CA ASN A 37 -1.02 34.32 16.62
C ASN A 37 -0.14 33.75 15.49
N ALA A 38 0.96 34.44 15.14
CA ALA A 38 1.82 34.07 14.02
C ALA A 38 2.36 32.62 14.10
N THR A 39 2.67 32.14 15.31
CA THR A 39 3.14 30.78 15.56
C THR A 39 2.08 29.74 15.21
N ASP A 40 0.83 29.94 15.62
CA ASP A 40 -0.28 29.01 15.35
C ASP A 40 -0.58 28.93 13.86
N TYR A 41 -0.58 30.07 13.16
CA TYR A 41 -0.73 30.08 11.70
C TYR A 41 0.40 29.33 11.00
N LYS A 42 1.64 29.45 11.48
CA LYS A 42 2.77 28.70 10.92
C LYS A 42 2.62 27.19 11.15
N ALA A 43 2.19 26.77 12.35
CA ALA A 43 1.92 25.37 12.67
C ALA A 43 0.79 24.80 11.80
N LEU A 44 -0.27 25.56 11.56
CA LEU A 44 -1.36 25.17 10.66
C LEU A 44 -0.91 25.04 9.19
N GLU A 45 -0.11 25.99 8.70
CA GLU A 45 0.48 25.91 7.34
C GLU A 45 1.35 24.67 7.18
N GLU A 46 2.17 24.34 8.18
CA GLU A 46 3.05 23.17 8.14
C GLU A 46 2.26 21.86 8.17
N LYS A 47 1.27 21.75 9.07
CA LYS A 47 0.38 20.58 9.15
C LYS A 47 -0.42 20.39 7.86
N SER A 48 -0.90 21.46 7.25
CA SER A 48 -1.60 21.41 5.96
C SER A 48 -0.68 20.86 4.85
N LYS A 49 0.58 21.32 4.78
CA LYS A 49 1.57 20.82 3.82
C LYS A 49 1.85 19.33 4.01
N GLN A 50 2.03 18.89 5.26
CA GLN A 50 2.23 17.46 5.59
C GLN A 50 1.05 16.61 5.14
N LEU A 51 -0.19 17.04 5.40
CA LEU A 51 -1.39 16.32 4.97
C LEU A 51 -1.53 16.27 3.43
N GLN A 52 -1.23 17.38 2.75
CA GLN A 52 -1.22 17.41 1.28
C GLN A 52 -0.17 16.46 0.71
N GLN A 53 1.00 16.36 1.34
CA GLN A 53 2.05 15.45 0.91
C GLN A 53 1.65 13.99 1.13
N LEU A 54 1.14 13.66 2.32
CA LEU A 54 0.63 12.33 2.64
C LEU A 54 -0.44 11.86 1.64
N ALA A 55 -1.39 12.74 1.28
CA ALA A 55 -2.41 12.42 0.30
C ALA A 55 -1.84 12.19 -1.11
N LYS A 56 -0.81 12.92 -1.52
CA LYS A 56 -0.12 12.71 -2.81
C LYS A 56 0.65 11.39 -2.82
N ASP A 57 1.34 11.08 -1.73
CA ASP A 57 2.12 9.85 -1.60
C ASP A 57 1.21 8.63 -1.61
N GLU A 58 0.05 8.70 -0.94
CA GLU A 58 -0.94 7.64 -0.99
C GLU A 58 -1.52 7.46 -2.41
N ILE A 59 -1.80 8.54 -3.14
CA ILE A 59 -2.22 8.44 -4.56
C ILE A 59 -1.14 7.73 -5.39
N LYS A 60 0.14 8.02 -5.15
CA LYS A 60 1.28 7.40 -5.85
C LYS A 60 1.39 5.91 -5.49
N ARG A 61 1.32 5.57 -4.20
CA ARG A 61 1.34 4.20 -3.70
C ARG A 61 0.22 3.37 -4.32
N LEU A 62 -1.01 3.90 -4.30
CA LEU A 62 -2.17 3.23 -4.89
C LEU A 62 -2.02 3.02 -6.39
N LYS A 63 -1.43 3.99 -7.12
CA LYS A 63 -1.15 3.84 -8.56
C LYS A 63 -0.21 2.67 -8.81
N SER A 64 0.88 2.59 -8.05
CA SER A 64 1.85 1.49 -8.16
C SER A 64 1.23 0.14 -7.82
N LEU A 65 0.38 0.06 -6.79
CA LEU A 65 -0.33 -1.17 -6.44
C LEU A 65 -1.28 -1.63 -7.56
N VAL A 66 -1.98 -0.70 -8.22
CA VAL A 66 -2.83 -1.03 -9.36
C VAL A 66 -2.00 -1.51 -10.54
N GLU A 67 -0.88 -0.86 -10.85
CA GLU A 67 0.04 -1.28 -11.90
C GLU A 67 0.56 -2.71 -11.63
N GLN A 68 1.02 -3.01 -10.41
CA GLN A 68 1.47 -4.35 -10.03
C GLN A 68 0.36 -5.41 -10.12
N ALA A 69 -0.87 -5.06 -9.70
CA ALA A 69 -2.01 -5.98 -9.73
C ALA A 69 -2.61 -6.20 -11.13
N THR A 70 -2.31 -5.31 -12.08
CA THR A 70 -2.80 -5.38 -13.47
C THR A 70 -1.74 -5.74 -14.48
N ALA A 71 -0.46 -5.73 -14.08
CA ALA A 71 0.63 -6.27 -14.86
C ALA A 71 0.37 -7.77 -15.14
N PRO A 72 0.49 -8.23 -16.39
CA PRO A 72 0.51 -9.65 -16.68
C PRO A 72 1.63 -10.30 -15.87
N LYS A 73 1.36 -11.46 -15.27
CA LYS A 73 2.41 -12.27 -14.64
C LYS A 73 3.37 -12.68 -15.75
N VAL A 74 4.44 -11.92 -15.94
CA VAL A 74 5.59 -12.39 -16.71
C VAL A 74 6.16 -13.49 -15.83
N GLU A 75 5.82 -14.74 -16.14
CA GLU A 75 6.68 -15.85 -15.80
C GLU A 75 8.04 -15.47 -16.38
N GLU A 76 8.93 -15.05 -15.49
CA GLU A 76 10.35 -15.13 -15.72
C GLU A 76 10.60 -16.59 -16.11
N THR A 77 10.69 -16.85 -17.42
CA THR A 77 11.16 -18.12 -17.94
C THR A 77 12.63 -18.21 -17.57
N ALA A 78 12.89 -18.52 -16.31
CA ALA A 78 14.12 -19.14 -15.90
C ALA A 78 14.33 -20.35 -16.81
N PRO A 79 15.51 -20.53 -17.43
CA PRO A 79 15.78 -21.73 -18.20
C PRO A 79 15.57 -22.93 -17.27
N LYS A 80 14.69 -23.85 -17.65
CA LYS A 80 14.52 -25.15 -16.98
C LYS A 80 15.92 -25.74 -16.76
N PRO A 81 16.32 -26.10 -15.53
CA PRO A 81 17.47 -26.97 -15.37
C PRO A 81 17.08 -28.29 -16.07
N LYS A 82 17.85 -28.66 -17.09
CA LYS A 82 17.77 -29.96 -17.74
C LYS A 82 18.31 -30.96 -16.73
N VAL A 83 17.42 -31.50 -15.89
CA VAL A 83 17.74 -32.60 -14.99
C VAL A 83 17.74 -33.86 -15.86
N GLU A 84 18.93 -34.34 -16.20
CA GLU A 84 19.12 -35.70 -16.71
C GLU A 84 18.65 -36.68 -15.63
N THR A 85 17.67 -37.50 -16.00
CA THR A 85 17.21 -38.68 -15.27
C THR A 85 18.34 -39.69 -15.11
N PRO A 86 18.55 -40.24 -13.89
CA PRO A 86 18.88 -41.63 -13.74
C PRO A 86 17.62 -42.39 -13.29
N GLU A 87 17.26 -43.37 -14.11
CA GLU A 87 16.30 -44.43 -13.85
C GLU A 87 16.71 -45.28 -12.64
N VAL A 88 15.89 -45.35 -11.59
CA VAL A 88 15.88 -46.47 -10.63
C VAL A 88 14.46 -46.72 -10.10
N GLU A 89 13.92 -47.84 -10.59
CA GLU A 89 12.97 -48.81 -10.02
C GLU A 89 12.06 -48.41 -8.82
N ASP A 90 10.78 -48.33 -9.16
CA ASP A 90 9.63 -48.93 -8.47
C ASP A 90 9.95 -49.82 -7.25
N LYS A 91 9.50 -49.42 -6.04
CA LYS A 91 8.59 -50.18 -5.16
C LYS A 91 7.91 -49.26 -4.15
N THR A 92 6.61 -49.07 -4.29
CA THR A 92 5.73 -48.71 -3.16
C THR A 92 5.41 -49.98 -2.36
N PRO A 93 5.23 -49.89 -1.03
CA PRO A 93 3.84 -49.93 -0.57
C PRO A 93 3.52 -48.87 0.49
N THR A 94 2.24 -48.52 0.49
CA THR A 94 1.51 -47.55 1.31
C THR A 94 1.13 -48.17 2.69
N PRO A 95 0.30 -47.51 3.52
CA PRO A 95 0.60 -46.66 4.69
C PRO A 95 0.37 -47.37 6.04
N GLU A 96 0.88 -46.82 7.16
CA GLU A 96 0.32 -47.14 8.48
C GLU A 96 0.06 -45.85 9.28
N VAL A 97 -1.16 -45.78 9.76
CA VAL A 97 -1.80 -44.72 10.53
C VAL A 97 -1.43 -44.91 12.00
N GLU A 98 -1.02 -43.86 12.71
CA GLU A 98 -1.38 -43.72 14.13
C GLU A 98 -1.40 -42.24 14.57
N THR A 99 -2.51 -41.90 15.21
CA THR A 99 -3.00 -40.61 15.73
C THR A 99 -2.22 -40.14 16.98
N PRO A 100 -2.40 -38.89 17.46
CA PRO A 100 -1.47 -38.16 18.32
C PRO A 100 -1.63 -38.48 19.82
N GLU A 101 -0.56 -38.33 20.60
CA GLU A 101 -0.62 -38.36 22.06
C GLU A 101 -0.19 -37.02 22.69
N GLU A 102 -0.84 -36.74 23.80
CA GLU A 102 -1.04 -35.49 24.51
C GLU A 102 0.21 -34.84 25.15
N THR A 103 0.16 -33.51 25.19
CA THR A 103 0.27 -32.68 26.40
C THR A 103 0.95 -33.29 27.63
N LYS A 104 2.12 -32.76 28.00
CA LYS A 104 2.35 -32.36 29.39
C LYS A 104 3.39 -31.26 29.51
N VAL A 105 2.90 -30.10 29.93
CA VAL A 105 3.69 -29.01 30.51
C VAL A 105 4.14 -29.46 31.91
N SER A 106 5.43 -29.34 32.19
CA SER A 106 5.96 -29.15 33.55
C SER A 106 7.15 -28.21 33.48
#